data_AF-A0AAV4T0W2-F1
#
_entry.id   AF-A0AAV4T0W2-F1
#
_cell.length_a   1.000
_cell.length_b   1.000
_cell.length_c   1.000
_cell.angle_alpha   90.00
_cell.angle_beta   90.00
_cell.angle_gamma   90.00
#
_symmetry.space_group_name_H-M   'P 1'
#
loop_
_entity.id
_entity.type
_entity.pdbx_description
1 polymer ?
#
loop_
_entity_poly.entity_id
_entity_poly.type
_entity_poly.pdbx_seq_one_letter_code
_entity_poly.pdbx_strand_id
1 'polypeptide(L)'
;GSFSCSSFGSATIYGFVIWFTVHFPNNVVLSTSPYERETHWEQSVLYINPIDVVQDTVISGNLWIERGEVYHRFLDIELEYQIDNGEKQKLKYKMKD
;
A
#
# COMPACT_ATOMS: atom_id res chain seq x y z
N GLY A 1 4.48 6.90 6.61
CA GLY A 1 5.71 7.06 5.82
C GLY A 1 5.37 7.63 4.46
N SER A 2 6.27 8.42 3.88
CA SER A 2 6.14 8.92 2.51
C SER A 2 6.63 7.88 1.50
N PHE A 3 6.05 7.85 0.31
CA PHE A 3 6.49 7.02 -0.82
C PHE A 3 6.46 7.79 -2.13
N SER A 4 7.24 7.34 -3.10
CA SER A 4 7.21 7.78 -4.50
C SER A 4 7.69 6.65 -5.40
N CYS A 5 6.97 6.39 -6.49
CA CYS A 5 7.34 5.41 -7.50
C CYS A 5 6.90 5.85 -8.91
N SER A 6 7.44 5.19 -9.92
CA SER A 6 7.08 5.39 -11.32
C SER A 6 6.53 4.08 -11.89
N SER A 7 5.45 4.16 -12.66
CA SER A 7 4.85 3.02 -13.34
C SER A 7 5.78 2.46 -14.42
N PHE A 8 5.79 1.12 -14.54
CA PHE A 8 6.61 0.42 -15.54
C PHE A 8 6.07 0.51 -16.97
N GLY A 9 4.82 0.93 -17.16
CA GLY A 9 4.17 0.93 -18.46
C GLY A 9 2.70 1.26 -18.37
N SER A 10 1.97 1.04 -19.46
CA SER A 10 0.55 1.34 -19.54
C SER A 10 -0.30 0.26 -18.85
N ALA A 11 -1.08 0.66 -17.86
CA ALA A 11 -1.98 -0.21 -17.11
C ALA A 11 -3.06 0.59 -16.38
N THR A 12 -4.09 -0.10 -15.91
CA THR A 12 -5.06 0.46 -14.95
C THR A 12 -4.66 0.04 -13.54
N ILE A 13 -4.44 1.02 -12.66
CA ILE A 13 -4.15 0.82 -11.24
C ILE A 13 -5.47 0.79 -10.48
N TYR A 14 -5.70 -0.28 -9.73
CA TYR A 14 -6.89 -0.48 -8.90
C TYR A 14 -6.66 -0.19 -7.41
N GLY A 15 -5.41 -0.09 -6.97
CA GLY A 15 -5.09 0.05 -5.57
C GLY A 15 -3.61 0.00 -5.26
N PHE A 16 -3.31 0.18 -3.98
CA PHE A 16 -1.98 -0.01 -3.41
C PHE A 16 -1.97 -1.33 -2.63
N VAL A 17 -0.86 -2.06 -2.70
CA VAL A 17 -0.69 -3.31 -1.96
C VAL A 17 0.35 -3.07 -0.88
N ILE A 18 -0.01 -3.39 0.36
CA ILE A 18 0.91 -3.34 1.50
C ILE A 18 1.15 -4.75 2.03
N TRP A 19 2.38 -5.00 2.44
CA TRP A 19 2.84 -6.25 3.00
C TRP A 19 3.96 -5.98 4.02
N PHE A 20 4.48 -7.01 4.67
CA PHE A 20 5.56 -6.84 5.62
C PHE A 20 6.66 -7.89 5.41
N THR A 21 7.84 -7.54 5.93
CA THR A 21 8.98 -8.43 6.03
C THR A 21 9.52 -8.33 7.45
N VAL A 22 9.78 -9.48 8.08
CA VAL A 22 10.44 -9.54 9.38
C VAL A 22 11.82 -10.17 9.24
N HIS A 23 12.80 -9.57 9.91
CA HIS A 23 14.18 -10.02 9.94
C HIS A 23 14.50 -10.60 11.31
N PHE A 24 15.01 -11.82 11.31
CA PHE A 24 15.51 -12.51 12.50
C PHE A 24 17.05 -12.51 12.48
N PRO A 25 17.70 -12.77 13.64
CA PRO A 25 19.14 -13.02 13.67
C PRO A 25 19.57 -14.12 12.70
N ASN A 26 20.85 -14.13 12.32
CA ASN A 26 21.44 -15.09 11.37
C ASN A 26 20.84 -15.03 9.95
N ASN A 27 20.42 -13.83 9.50
CA ASN A 27 19.89 -13.57 8.16
C ASN A 27 18.66 -14.40 7.78
N VAL A 28 17.86 -14.80 8.75
CA VAL A 28 16.57 -15.45 8.46
C VAL A 28 15.54 -14.35 8.19
N VAL A 29 14.87 -14.44 7.04
CA VAL A 29 13.89 -13.46 6.57
C VAL A 29 12.57 -14.15 6.27
N LEU A 30 11.48 -13.61 6.80
CA LEU A 30 10.11 -13.99 6.42
C LEU A 30 9.48 -12.77 5.75
N SER A 31 9.18 -12.91 4.47
CA SER A 31 8.55 -11.88 3.64
C SER A 31 7.15 -12.34 3.23
N THR A 32 6.19 -11.42 3.22
CA THR A 32 4.86 -11.63 2.65
C THR A 32 4.68 -10.91 1.30
N SER A 33 5.79 -10.52 0.67
CA SER A 33 5.82 -9.87 -0.65
C SER A 33 5.14 -10.72 -1.73
N PRO A 34 4.43 -10.11 -2.69
CA PRO A 34 3.86 -10.83 -3.84
C PRO A 34 4.93 -11.40 -4.80
N TYR A 35 6.20 -11.01 -4.62
CA TYR A 35 7.34 -11.53 -5.40
C TYR A 35 8.04 -12.72 -4.72
N GLU A 36 7.59 -13.11 -3.53
CA GLU A 36 8.14 -14.22 -2.75
C GLU A 36 7.13 -15.37 -2.65
N ARG A 37 7.53 -16.47 -1.99
CA ARG A 37 6.62 -17.59 -1.74
C ARG A 37 5.42 -17.12 -0.90
N GLU A 38 4.23 -17.54 -1.32
CA GLU A 38 2.97 -17.26 -0.64
C GLU A 38 2.97 -17.68 0.84
N THR A 39 2.34 -16.84 1.67
CA THR A 39 2.12 -17.10 3.09
C THR A 39 0.63 -16.89 3.41
N HIS A 40 0.15 -17.47 4.50
CA HIS A 40 -1.26 -17.31 4.94
C HIS A 40 -1.66 -15.86 5.29
N TRP A 41 -0.69 -14.93 5.40
CA TRP A 41 -0.98 -13.51 5.59
C TRP A 41 -1.38 -12.79 4.30
N GLU A 42 -1.07 -13.38 3.14
CA GLU A 42 -1.23 -12.73 1.83
C GLU A 42 -0.69 -11.28 1.85
N GLN A 43 -1.44 -10.34 1.26
CA GLN A 43 -1.20 -8.91 1.30
C GLN A 43 -2.49 -8.17 1.60
N SER A 44 -2.39 -6.93 2.09
CA SER A 44 -3.56 -6.05 2.25
C SER A 44 -3.68 -5.11 1.06
N VAL A 45 -4.84 -5.14 0.40
CA VAL A 45 -5.12 -4.30 -0.78
C VAL A 45 -5.93 -3.08 -0.38
N LEU A 46 -5.42 -1.90 -0.70
CA LEU A 46 -6.05 -0.60 -0.51
C LEU A 46 -6.62 -0.14 -1.86
N TYR A 47 -7.87 -0.47 -2.12
CA TYR A 47 -8.54 -0.11 -3.38
C TYR A 47 -8.73 1.40 -3.51
N ILE A 48 -8.55 1.91 -4.72
CA ILE A 48 -8.81 3.30 -5.11
C ILE A 48 -9.78 3.33 -6.30
N ASN A 49 -10.26 4.50 -6.67
CA ASN A 49 -10.92 4.66 -7.96
C ASN A 49 -9.90 4.34 -9.07
N PRO A 50 -10.23 3.50 -10.07
CA PRO A 50 -9.27 3.08 -11.08
C PRO A 50 -8.61 4.26 -11.80
N ILE A 51 -7.30 4.17 -12.00
CA ILE A 51 -6.50 5.21 -12.68
C ILE A 51 -5.70 4.55 -13.80
N ASP A 52 -5.83 5.09 -15.01
CA ASP A 52 -4.96 4.69 -16.11
C ASP A 52 -3.62 5.43 -16.01
N VAL A 53 -2.54 4.66 -16.09
CA VAL A 53 -1.17 5.17 -16.11
C VAL A 53 -0.48 4.77 -17.40
N VAL A 54 0.58 5.49 -17.74
CA VAL A 54 1.52 5.13 -18.82
C VAL A 54 2.89 4.89 -18.20
N GLN A 55 3.89 4.55 -19.01
CA GLN A 55 5.26 4.46 -18.51
C GLN A 55 5.69 5.78 -17.86
N ASP A 56 6.41 5.68 -16.74
CA ASP A 56 7.01 6.80 -16.02
C ASP A 56 6.03 7.78 -15.35
N THR A 57 4.71 7.50 -15.36
CA THR A 57 3.74 8.22 -14.51
C THR A 57 4.18 8.10 -13.05
N VAL A 58 4.35 9.25 -12.38
CA VAL A 58 4.82 9.31 -10.99
C VAL A 58 3.63 9.22 -10.05
N ILE A 59 3.73 8.35 -9.06
CA ILE A 59 2.76 8.22 -7.98
C ILE A 59 3.49 8.47 -6.68
N SER A 60 3.13 9.54 -5.99
CA SER A 60 3.73 9.91 -4.71
C SER A 60 2.67 10.11 -3.66
N GLY A 61 3.04 9.95 -2.40
CA GLY A 61 2.05 10.00 -1.34
C GLY A 61 2.60 9.76 0.05
N ASN A 62 1.66 9.66 0.98
CA ASN A 62 1.90 9.36 2.38
C ASN A 62 0.93 8.28 2.84
N LEU A 63 1.43 7.34 3.63
CA LEU A 63 0.65 6.28 4.24
C LEU A 63 0.81 6.35 5.77
N TRP A 64 -0.29 6.35 6.49
CA TRP A 64 -0.31 6.25 7.96
C TRP A 64 -1.05 4.99 8.36
N ILE A 65 -0.48 4.26 9.32
CA ILE A 65 -1.09 3.07 9.92
C ILE A 65 -1.17 3.36 11.41
N GLU A 66 -2.38 3.44 11.93
CA GLU A 66 -2.68 3.85 13.29
C GLU A 66 -3.54 2.82 14.01
N ARG A 67 -3.51 2.91 15.34
CA ARG A 67 -4.36 2.11 16.22
C ARG A 67 -5.82 2.48 15.97
N GLY A 68 -6.68 1.49 15.75
CA GLY A 68 -8.11 1.69 15.57
C GLY A 68 -8.76 2.47 16.71
N GLU A 69 -9.57 3.47 16.34
CA GLU A 69 -10.25 4.37 17.29
C GLU A 69 -11.26 3.63 18.18
N VAL A 70 -11.99 2.67 17.60
CA VAL A 70 -13.03 1.88 18.28
C VAL A 70 -12.47 0.59 18.88
N TYR A 71 -11.78 -0.20 18.04
CA TYR A 71 -11.16 -1.45 18.44
C TYR A 71 -9.64 -1.33 18.34
N HIS A 72 -8.99 -1.35 19.49
CA HIS A 72 -7.56 -1.08 19.62
C HIS A 72 -6.63 -2.09 18.93
N ARG A 73 -7.15 -3.24 18.48
CA ARG A 73 -6.40 -4.23 17.70
C ARG A 73 -6.62 -4.09 16.20
N PHE A 74 -7.51 -3.20 15.75
CA PHE A 74 -7.72 -2.94 14.34
C PHE A 74 -6.73 -1.90 13.84
N LEU A 75 -6.46 -1.96 12.55
CA LEU A 75 -5.62 -0.99 11.86
C LEU A 75 -6.53 0.02 11.16
N ASP A 76 -6.38 1.29 11.51
CA ASP A 76 -6.90 2.41 10.75
C ASP A 76 -5.78 2.87 9.81
N ILE A 77 -6.03 2.83 8.51
CA ILE A 77 -5.05 3.17 7.47
C ILE A 77 -5.51 4.43 6.75
N GLU A 78 -4.65 5.44 6.68
CA GLU A 78 -4.87 6.64 5.89
C GLU A 78 -3.86 6.68 4.74
N LEU A 79 -4.36 6.87 3.52
CA LEU A 79 -3.57 6.99 2.31
C LEU A 79 -3.84 8.35 1.67
N GLU A 80 -2.80 9.15 1.53
CA GLU A 80 -2.77 10.30 0.63
C GLU A 80 -1.92 9.94 -0.58
N TYR A 81 -2.40 10.18 -1.80
CA TYR A 81 -1.59 10.02 -3.01
C TYR A 81 -1.90 11.08 -4.05
N GLN A 82 -0.95 11.27 -4.96
CA GLN A 82 -1.00 12.19 -6.07
C GLN A 82 -0.39 11.51 -7.30
N ILE A 83 -1.02 11.71 -8.45
CA ILE A 83 -0.50 11.27 -9.75
C ILE A 83 0.12 12.48 -10.44
N ASP A 84 1.40 12.39 -10.78
CA ASP A 84 2.23 13.48 -11.28
C ASP A 84 2.02 14.76 -10.46
N ASN A 85 1.58 15.85 -11.11
CA ASN A 85 1.23 17.11 -10.47
C ASN A 85 -0.29 17.32 -10.36
N GLY A 86 -1.07 16.25 -10.42
CA GLY A 86 -2.54 16.25 -10.34
C GLY A 86 -3.09 16.56 -8.95
N GLU A 87 -4.40 16.39 -8.75
CA GLU A 87 -5.00 16.62 -7.44
C GLU A 87 -4.65 15.52 -6.45
N LYS A 88 -4.35 15.91 -5.20
CA LYS A 88 -4.15 14.97 -4.10
C LYS A 88 -5.47 14.30 -3.72
N GLN A 89 -5.44 12.98 -3.63
CA GLN A 89 -6.55 12.16 -3.15
C GLN A 89 -6.23 11.65 -1.76
N LYS A 90 -7.26 11.55 -0.89
CA LYS A 90 -7.12 11.08 0.49
C LYS A 90 -8.20 10.07 0.81
N LEU A 91 -7.79 8.87 1.24
CA LEU A 91 -8.68 7.77 1.60
C LEU A 91 -8.38 7.26 3.00
N LYS A 92 -9.43 6.80 3.69
CA LYS A 92 -9.35 6.14 4.98
C LYS A 92 -9.92 4.73 4.87
N TYR A 93 -9.16 3.76 5.33
CA TYR A 93 -9.55 2.36 5.39
C TYR A 93 -9.60 1.93 6.85
N LYS A 94 -10.74 1.36 7.26
CA LYS A 94 -10.89 0.74 8.57
C LYS A 94 -11.04 -0.75 8.36
N MET A 95 -10.24 -1.54 9.08
CA MET A 95 -10.46 -2.99 9.12
C MET A 95 -11.83 -3.27 9.74
N LYS A 96 -12.57 -4.17 9.11
CA LYS A 96 -13.86 -4.67 9.61
C LYS A 96 -13.68 -6.13 9.99
N ASP A 97 -14.52 -6.59 10.92
CA ASP A 97 -14.71 -8.02 11.19
C ASP A 97 -15.38 -8.72 10.00
#